data_AF-A0A0L1LLF3-F1
#
_entry.id   AF-A0A0L1LLF3-F1
#
_cell.length_a   1.000
_cell.length_b   1.000
_cell.length_c   1.000
_cell.angle_alpha   90.00
_cell.angle_beta   90.00
_cell.angle_gamma   90.00
#
_symmetry.space_group_name_H-M   'P 1'
#
loop_
_entity.id
_entity.type
_entity.pdbx_description
1 polymer ?
#
loop_
_entity_poly.entity_id
_entity_poly.type
_entity_poly.pdbx_seq_one_letter_code
_entity_poly.pdbx_strand_id
1 'polypeptide(L)'
;MKRRTAPLVMAIGLLAGPGTGTATAAPPTPTDPSVQQFDCPGFVISAQVTGAEKVIPHSLHFAGSKPVTLFTNVAAASTLTLSGPAPALKVFSSSINGTVRVAWDPGTADFIYKATGRNLITVPKHTGYPGGVFLTVGQVAWTLDGPVDPDGGLTGPGTVTDLCRLLAP
;
A
#
# COMPACT_ATOMS: atom_id res chain seq x y z
N MET A 1 15.92 -12.69 -17.94
CA MET A 1 14.81 -12.71 -16.97
C MET A 1 14.25 -11.30 -16.84
N LYS A 2 13.03 -11.04 -17.32
CA LYS A 2 12.41 -9.71 -17.29
C LYS A 2 12.00 -9.39 -15.86
N ARG A 3 12.64 -8.41 -15.22
CA ARG A 3 12.20 -7.85 -13.93
C ARG A 3 10.83 -7.21 -14.16
N ARG A 4 9.77 -7.81 -13.61
CA ARG A 4 8.43 -7.20 -13.60
C ARG A 4 8.31 -6.40 -12.31
N THR A 5 7.92 -5.14 -12.45
CA THR A 5 7.72 -4.19 -11.35
C THR A 5 6.37 -4.48 -10.70
N ALA A 6 6.42 -4.95 -9.46
CA ALA A 6 5.26 -5.34 -8.68
C ALA A 6 4.58 -4.15 -7.98
N PRO A 7 3.35 -4.31 -7.43
CA PRO A 7 2.69 -3.29 -6.61
C PRO A 7 3.56 -2.82 -5.45
N LEU A 8 4.01 -1.57 -5.53
CA LEU A 8 4.73 -0.89 -4.46
C LEU A 8 3.71 -0.32 -3.47
N VAL A 9 3.66 -0.91 -2.28
CA VAL A 9 3.01 -0.27 -1.13
C VAL A 9 3.99 0.77 -0.59
N MET A 10 3.62 2.06 -0.67
CA MET A 10 4.43 3.11 -0.07
C MET A 10 4.31 3.00 1.46
N ALA A 11 5.38 2.52 2.09
CA ALA A 11 5.59 2.65 3.53
C ALA A 11 6.40 3.94 3.73
N ILE A 12 5.75 4.99 4.21
CA ILE A 12 6.47 6.20 4.67
C ILE A 12 6.96 5.89 6.08
N GLY A 13 8.26 6.08 6.32
CA GLY A 13 8.88 5.71 7.60
C GLY A 13 10.41 5.66 7.50
N LEU A 14 11.04 6.83 7.48
CA LEU A 14 12.50 6.97 7.60
C LEU A 14 12.96 6.71 9.05
N LEU A 15 13.99 5.86 9.17
CA LEU A 15 15.08 5.80 10.16
C LEU A 15 14.78 5.48 11.64
N ALA A 16 15.37 4.37 12.12
CA ALA A 16 16.09 4.33 13.41
C ALA A 16 17.10 3.17 13.44
N GLY A 17 18.31 3.45 13.92
CA GLY A 17 19.51 2.61 13.91
C GLY A 17 19.51 1.40 14.86
N PRO A 18 20.69 0.75 15.04
CA PRO A 18 20.80 -0.55 15.69
C PRO A 18 20.69 -0.41 17.21
N GLY A 19 19.58 -0.88 17.79
CA GLY A 19 19.41 -1.02 19.22
C GLY A 19 18.79 -2.37 19.56
N THR A 20 19.58 -3.29 20.09
CA THR A 20 19.11 -4.57 20.65
C THR A 20 18.43 -4.31 22.00
N GLY A 21 17.19 -3.85 21.95
CA GLY A 21 16.28 -3.80 23.10
C GLY A 21 14.98 -4.49 22.72
N THR A 22 14.35 -5.18 23.66
CA THR A 22 13.01 -5.74 23.49
C THR A 22 12.11 -4.64 22.91
N ALA A 23 11.70 -4.79 21.66
CA ALA A 23 11.03 -3.75 20.90
C ALA A 23 9.65 -3.47 21.50
N THR A 24 9.60 -2.55 22.47
CA THR A 24 8.38 -1.81 22.77
C THR A 24 7.98 -1.11 21.48
N ALA A 25 6.86 -1.53 20.92
CA ALA A 25 6.41 -1.03 19.63
C ALA A 25 6.22 0.49 19.74
N ALA A 26 7.09 1.27 19.08
CA ALA A 26 7.11 2.72 19.15
C ALA A 26 5.71 3.34 18.92
N PRO A 27 5.40 4.50 19.52
CA PRO A 27 4.15 5.20 19.25
C PRO A 27 4.05 5.55 17.75
N PRO A 28 2.82 5.68 17.21
CA PRO A 28 2.63 6.12 15.82
C PRO A 28 3.36 7.43 15.55
N THR A 29 4.00 7.53 14.39
CA THR A 29 4.71 8.73 13.94
C THR A 29 3.82 9.53 12.99
N PRO A 30 3.86 10.87 13.04
CA PRO A 30 3.15 11.69 12.06
C PRO A 30 3.55 11.35 10.63
N THR A 31 2.58 11.32 9.72
CA THR A 31 2.85 11.14 8.28
C THR A 31 3.44 12.43 7.70
N ASP A 32 4.36 12.30 6.76
CA ASP A 32 4.83 13.44 5.96
C ASP A 32 3.67 13.96 5.10
N PRO A 33 3.23 15.23 5.26
CA PRO A 33 2.09 15.77 4.52
C PRO A 33 2.44 16.15 3.07
N SER A 34 3.57 15.69 2.54
CA SER A 34 3.99 15.93 1.16
C SER A 34 2.97 15.38 0.15
N VAL A 35 2.81 16.12 -0.95
CA VAL A 35 1.93 15.70 -2.04
C VAL A 35 2.65 14.63 -2.86
N GLN A 36 2.01 13.48 -3.01
CA GLN A 36 2.46 12.37 -3.84
C GLN A 36 1.67 12.32 -5.13
N GLN A 37 2.26 11.73 -6.16
CA GLN A 37 1.61 11.54 -7.47
C GLN A 37 1.44 10.06 -7.74
N PHE A 38 0.26 9.69 -8.24
CA PHE A 38 -0.05 8.31 -8.61
C PHE A 38 -0.53 8.23 -10.06
N ASP A 39 -0.01 7.25 -10.77
CA ASP A 39 -0.39 6.96 -12.14
C ASP A 39 -1.76 6.28 -12.19
N CYS A 40 -2.67 6.89 -12.95
CA CYS A 40 -3.91 6.30 -13.40
C CYS A 40 -3.85 6.05 -14.92
N PRO A 41 -4.78 5.24 -15.48
CA PRO A 41 -4.84 5.03 -16.92
C PRO A 41 -5.11 6.35 -17.68
N GLY A 42 -4.06 6.93 -18.26
CA GLY A 42 -4.14 8.13 -19.10
C GLY A 42 -4.05 9.47 -18.38
N PHE A 43 -3.90 9.49 -17.04
CA PHE A 43 -3.74 10.73 -16.26
C PHE A 43 -3.06 10.45 -14.92
N VAL A 44 -2.69 11.51 -14.20
CA VAL A 44 -2.06 11.42 -12.87
C VAL A 44 -2.99 12.07 -11.85
N ILE A 45 -3.10 11.46 -10.67
CA ILE A 45 -3.79 12.06 -9.52
C ILE A 45 -2.77 12.51 -8.48
N SER A 46 -3.09 13.58 -7.76
CA SER A 46 -2.31 13.99 -6.59
C SER A 46 -2.92 13.42 -5.33
N ALA A 47 -2.09 13.00 -4.39
CA ALA A 47 -2.49 12.45 -3.11
C ALA A 47 -1.80 13.18 -1.97
N GLN A 48 -2.55 13.41 -0.91
CA GLN A 48 -2.02 13.93 0.34
C GLN A 48 -2.56 13.08 1.49
N VAL A 49 -1.66 12.64 2.37
CA VAL A 49 -2.01 11.88 3.57
C VAL A 49 -1.56 12.67 4.79
N THR A 50 -2.50 12.94 5.69
CA THR A 50 -2.23 13.58 6.98
C THR A 50 -2.65 12.66 8.11
N GLY A 51 -1.99 12.73 9.27
CA GLY A 51 -2.30 11.91 10.44
C GLY A 51 -1.05 11.23 10.98
N ALA A 52 -1.19 9.98 11.42
CA ALA A 52 -0.09 9.19 11.95
C ALA A 52 -0.14 7.75 11.46
N GLU A 53 1.00 7.10 11.40
CA GLU A 53 1.09 5.69 11.06
C GLU A 53 2.11 4.96 11.95
N LYS A 54 2.05 3.63 11.93
CA LYS A 54 2.96 2.78 12.67
C LYS A 54 3.38 1.62 11.78
N VAL A 55 4.69 1.47 11.62
CA VAL A 55 5.29 0.30 10.97
C VAL A 55 5.80 -0.65 12.06
N ILE A 56 5.30 -1.88 12.05
CA ILE A 56 5.72 -2.94 12.97
C ILE A 56 6.56 -3.94 12.17
N PRO A 57 7.90 -3.95 12.32
CA PRO A 57 8.75 -4.91 11.64
C PRO A 57 8.56 -6.31 12.22
N HIS A 58 8.58 -7.32 11.36
CA HIS A 58 8.58 -8.73 11.72
C HIS A 58 9.79 -9.40 11.08
N SER A 59 10.62 -10.09 11.87
CA SER A 59 11.76 -10.82 11.35
C SER A 59 11.39 -12.28 11.10
N LEU A 60 11.50 -12.73 9.85
CA LEU A 60 11.48 -14.16 9.53
C LEU A 60 12.91 -14.71 9.48
N HIS A 61 13.12 -15.85 10.11
CA HIS A 61 14.36 -16.60 10.02
C HIS A 61 14.10 -17.87 9.20
N PHE A 62 14.78 -17.98 8.07
CA PHE A 62 14.92 -19.26 7.38
C PHE A 62 16.27 -19.87 7.78
N ALA A 63 16.30 -21.18 8.01
CA ALA A 63 17.53 -21.85 8.47
C ALA A 63 18.69 -21.58 7.50
N GLY A 64 19.77 -20.96 8.00
CA GLY A 64 20.96 -20.63 7.20
C GLY A 64 20.87 -19.33 6.39
N SER A 65 19.78 -18.55 6.46
CA SER A 65 19.67 -17.25 5.77
C SER A 65 19.79 -16.06 6.72
N LYS A 66 20.11 -14.89 6.16
CA LYS A 66 19.89 -13.61 6.85
C LYS A 66 18.38 -13.44 7.11
N PRO A 67 17.97 -12.76 8.20
CA PRO A 67 16.56 -12.52 8.46
C PRO A 67 15.91 -11.74 7.32
N VAL A 68 14.73 -12.17 6.88
CA VAL A 68 13.89 -11.40 5.95
C VAL A 68 12.96 -10.54 6.79
N THR A 69 13.11 -9.22 6.68
CA THR A 69 12.24 -8.27 7.40
C THR A 69 10.95 -8.08 6.62
N LEU A 70 9.85 -8.52 7.22
CA LEU A 70 8.47 -8.18 6.83
C LEU A 70 7.97 -7.01 7.67
N PHE A 71 6.79 -6.49 7.36
CA PHE A 71 6.19 -5.42 8.16
C PHE A 71 4.66 -5.49 8.18
N THR A 72 4.10 -4.89 9.23
CA THR A 72 2.70 -4.48 9.29
C THR A 72 2.65 -2.96 9.33
N ASN A 73 2.02 -2.35 8.34
CA ASN A 73 1.67 -0.92 8.39
C ASN A 73 0.30 -0.77 9.04
N VAL A 74 0.17 0.19 9.93
CA VAL A 74 -1.07 0.54 10.64
C VAL A 74 -1.28 2.04 10.49
N ALA A 75 -2.34 2.43 9.78
CA ALA A 75 -2.76 3.83 9.77
C ALA A 75 -3.49 4.15 11.08
N ALA A 76 -3.03 5.17 11.79
CA ALA A 76 -3.61 5.64 13.05
C ALA A 76 -4.21 7.04 12.83
N ALA A 77 -5.53 7.08 12.62
CA ALA A 77 -6.30 8.32 12.43
C ALA A 77 -5.78 9.20 11.28
N SER A 78 -5.54 8.59 10.10
CA SER A 78 -5.10 9.33 8.92
C SER A 78 -6.26 9.76 8.04
N THR A 79 -6.09 10.88 7.33
CA THR A 79 -6.99 11.36 6.29
C THR A 79 -6.25 11.34 4.96
N LEU A 80 -6.86 10.70 3.97
CA LEU A 80 -6.43 10.73 2.58
C LEU A 80 -7.25 11.77 1.83
N THR A 81 -6.57 12.60 1.04
CA THR A 81 -7.18 13.45 0.03
C THR A 81 -6.54 13.16 -1.32
N LEU A 82 -7.37 12.86 -2.32
CA LEU A 82 -6.96 12.66 -3.70
C LEU A 82 -7.61 13.72 -4.58
N SER A 83 -6.85 14.26 -5.54
CA SER A 83 -7.36 15.18 -6.55
C SER A 83 -7.06 14.69 -7.96
N GLY A 84 -8.11 14.67 -8.79
CA GLY A 84 -8.03 14.44 -10.21
C GLY A 84 -7.44 15.66 -10.96
N PRO A 85 -7.08 15.49 -12.23
CA PRO A 85 -6.46 16.56 -13.02
C PRO A 85 -7.46 17.68 -13.35
N ALA A 86 -6.91 18.85 -13.66
CA ALA A 86 -7.68 19.95 -14.26
C ALA A 86 -8.22 19.55 -15.66
N PRO A 87 -9.34 20.14 -16.13
CA PRO A 87 -10.11 21.23 -15.51
C PRO A 87 -11.25 20.78 -14.58
N ALA A 88 -11.62 19.49 -14.58
CA ALA A 88 -12.77 19.00 -13.81
C ALA A 88 -12.52 18.94 -12.29
N LEU A 89 -11.24 18.86 -11.85
CA LEU A 89 -10.78 18.89 -10.46
C LEU A 89 -11.69 18.13 -9.48
N LYS A 90 -11.94 16.84 -9.76
CA LYS A 90 -12.65 15.96 -8.83
C LYS A 90 -11.78 15.74 -7.60
N VAL A 91 -12.39 15.76 -6.41
CA VAL A 91 -11.69 15.53 -5.14
C VAL A 91 -12.37 14.37 -4.41
N PHE A 92 -11.56 13.45 -3.90
CA PHE A 92 -11.98 12.37 -3.01
C PHE A 92 -11.28 12.53 -1.67
N SER A 93 -12.02 12.43 -0.57
CA SER A 93 -11.44 12.44 0.78
C SER A 93 -12.01 11.31 1.61
N SER A 94 -11.16 10.64 2.37
CA SER A 94 -11.57 9.55 3.25
C SER A 94 -10.63 9.40 4.43
N SER A 95 -11.17 9.01 5.58
CA SER A 95 -10.34 8.51 6.67
C SER A 95 -9.73 7.16 6.31
N ILE A 96 -8.48 6.92 6.72
CA ILE A 96 -7.78 5.64 6.57
C ILE A 96 -7.35 5.18 7.95
N ASN A 97 -7.72 3.95 8.29
CA ASN A 97 -7.44 3.30 9.58
C ASN A 97 -7.11 1.82 9.41
N GLY A 98 -6.76 1.43 8.19
CA GLY A 98 -6.49 0.05 7.85
C GLY A 98 -5.09 -0.41 8.26
N THR A 99 -4.90 -1.71 8.15
CA THR A 99 -3.62 -2.38 8.33
C THR A 99 -3.26 -3.14 7.07
N VAL A 100 -1.98 -3.14 6.71
CA VAL A 100 -1.43 -3.98 5.61
C VAL A 100 -0.32 -4.84 6.20
N ARG A 101 -0.44 -6.15 6.01
CA ARG A 101 0.57 -7.14 6.40
C ARG A 101 1.18 -7.74 5.16
N VAL A 102 2.49 -7.92 5.17
CA VAL A 102 3.23 -8.66 4.16
C VAL A 102 3.72 -9.97 4.77
N ALA A 103 3.57 -11.07 4.05
CA ALA A 103 4.07 -12.40 4.42
C ALA A 103 4.76 -13.05 3.22
N TRP A 104 5.79 -13.85 3.46
CA TRP A 104 6.38 -14.71 2.43
C TRP A 104 5.68 -16.07 2.43
N ASP A 105 5.29 -16.54 1.25
CA ASP A 105 4.77 -17.90 1.05
C ASP A 105 5.83 -18.78 0.37
N PRO A 106 6.43 -19.75 1.09
CA PRO A 106 7.43 -20.64 0.51
C PRO A 106 6.85 -21.64 -0.49
N GLY A 107 5.54 -21.88 -0.50
CA GLY A 107 4.88 -22.79 -1.44
C GLY A 107 4.78 -22.21 -2.86
N THR A 108 4.57 -20.90 -2.95
CA THR A 108 4.50 -20.17 -4.23
C THR A 108 5.77 -19.38 -4.55
N ALA A 109 6.67 -19.24 -3.58
CA ALA A 109 7.84 -18.36 -3.65
C ALA A 109 7.47 -16.90 -3.99
N ASP A 110 6.40 -16.40 -3.35
CA ASP A 110 5.83 -15.06 -3.57
C ASP A 110 5.55 -14.36 -2.22
N PHE A 111 5.41 -13.03 -2.24
CA PHE A 111 4.92 -12.27 -1.10
C PHE A 111 3.40 -12.12 -1.17
N ILE A 112 2.72 -12.53 -0.11
CA ILE A 112 1.29 -12.32 0.08
C ILE A 112 1.08 -11.07 0.91
N TYR A 113 0.26 -10.17 0.39
CA TYR A 113 -0.21 -9.00 1.07
C TYR A 113 -1.63 -9.24 1.57
N LYS A 114 -1.91 -8.82 2.80
CA LYS A 114 -3.26 -8.83 3.39
C LYS A 114 -3.55 -7.47 3.98
N ALA A 115 -4.58 -6.82 3.49
CA ALA A 115 -5.09 -5.58 4.05
C ALA A 115 -6.40 -5.82 4.81
N THR A 116 -6.58 -5.11 5.92
CA THR A 116 -7.80 -5.12 6.73
C THR A 116 -8.20 -3.70 7.08
N GLY A 117 -9.50 -3.40 7.11
CA GLY A 117 -10.01 -2.05 7.38
C GLY A 117 -10.04 -1.22 6.10
N ARG A 118 -9.86 0.09 6.21
CA ARG A 118 -9.85 1.00 5.05
C ARG A 118 -8.42 1.34 4.65
N ASN A 119 -8.00 0.99 3.44
CA ASN A 119 -6.62 1.18 2.94
C ASN A 119 -6.60 1.78 1.53
N LEU A 120 -5.58 2.58 1.24
CA LEU A 120 -5.23 2.97 -0.13
C LEU A 120 -4.19 1.99 -0.66
N ILE A 121 -4.49 1.33 -1.77
CA ILE A 121 -3.57 0.43 -2.45
C ILE A 121 -3.25 1.00 -3.83
N THR A 122 -1.96 1.05 -4.16
CA THR A 122 -1.48 1.55 -5.45
C THR A 122 -0.79 0.44 -6.21
N VAL A 123 -1.16 0.29 -7.47
CA VAL A 123 -0.48 -0.62 -8.41
C VAL A 123 0.17 0.25 -9.47
N PRO A 124 1.51 0.34 -9.50
CA PRO A 124 2.21 1.18 -10.45
C PRO A 124 2.05 0.63 -11.86
N LYS A 125 2.10 1.53 -12.84
CA LYS A 125 2.10 1.18 -14.25
C LYS A 125 3.29 0.29 -14.59
N HIS A 126 3.04 -0.81 -15.31
CA HIS A 126 4.08 -1.70 -15.79
C HIS A 126 3.61 -2.48 -17.04
N THR A 127 4.44 -3.40 -17.54
CA THR A 127 4.18 -4.07 -18.84
C THR A 127 2.92 -4.92 -18.77
N GLY A 128 1.84 -4.44 -19.39
CA GLY A 128 0.54 -5.11 -19.45
C GLY A 128 -0.50 -4.60 -18.46
N TYR A 129 -0.15 -3.64 -17.60
CA TYR A 129 -1.09 -3.06 -16.63
C TYR A 129 -0.99 -1.52 -16.61
N PRO A 130 -2.12 -0.80 -16.79
CA PRO A 130 -2.10 0.64 -16.98
C PRO A 130 -1.79 1.44 -15.71
N GLY A 131 -1.67 0.79 -14.55
CA GLY A 131 -1.60 1.43 -13.25
C GLY A 131 -3.00 1.57 -12.64
N GLY A 132 -3.08 1.72 -11.32
CA GLY A 132 -4.35 1.86 -10.63
C GLY A 132 -4.20 2.27 -9.18
N VAL A 133 -5.22 2.97 -8.69
CA VAL A 133 -5.31 3.44 -7.30
C VAL A 133 -6.65 2.99 -6.75
N PHE A 134 -6.61 2.22 -5.67
CA PHE A 134 -7.77 1.53 -5.13
C PHE A 134 -8.01 1.89 -3.68
N LEU A 135 -9.25 2.24 -3.34
CA LEU A 135 -9.72 2.23 -1.96
C LEU A 135 -10.24 0.84 -1.66
N THR A 136 -9.71 0.23 -0.60
CA THR A 136 -10.18 -1.07 -0.12
C THR A 136 -10.84 -0.89 1.23
N VAL A 137 -11.98 -1.55 1.47
CA VAL A 137 -12.67 -1.54 2.76
C VAL A 137 -13.03 -2.96 3.16
N GLY A 138 -12.62 -3.38 4.36
CA GLY A 138 -12.80 -4.76 4.83
C GLY A 138 -11.51 -5.55 4.66
N GLN A 139 -11.61 -6.83 4.30
CA GLN A 139 -10.44 -7.69 4.13
C GLN A 139 -10.18 -7.95 2.66
N VAL A 140 -8.96 -7.63 2.22
CA VAL A 140 -8.49 -7.92 0.85
C VAL A 140 -7.08 -8.49 0.89
N ALA A 141 -6.72 -9.27 -0.12
CA ALA A 141 -5.41 -9.86 -0.29
C ALA A 141 -4.99 -9.83 -1.75
N TRP A 142 -3.69 -9.75 -1.98
CA TRP A 142 -3.05 -9.87 -3.29
C TRP A 142 -1.66 -10.46 -3.12
N THR A 143 -0.99 -10.79 -4.22
CA THR A 143 0.40 -11.25 -4.17
C THR A 143 1.29 -10.34 -5.02
N LEU A 144 2.61 -10.40 -4.81
CA LEU A 144 3.56 -9.54 -5.52
C LEU A 144 3.62 -9.91 -7.01
N ASP A 145 3.65 -11.22 -7.29
CA ASP A 145 3.78 -11.77 -8.65
C ASP A 145 2.44 -12.31 -9.20
N GLY A 146 1.33 -12.01 -8.53
CA GLY A 146 -0.02 -12.41 -8.91
C GLY A 146 -0.55 -11.69 -10.15
N PRO A 147 -1.69 -12.15 -10.71
CA PRO A 147 -2.38 -11.40 -11.74
C PRO A 147 -2.79 -10.03 -11.21
N VAL A 148 -2.56 -8.98 -12.01
CA VAL A 148 -2.85 -7.59 -11.63
C VAL A 148 -4.18 -7.08 -12.18
N ASP A 149 -4.86 -7.86 -13.01
CA ASP A 149 -6.15 -7.53 -13.61
C ASP A 149 -7.19 -8.61 -13.25
N PRO A 150 -8.42 -8.24 -12.86
CA PRO A 150 -8.89 -6.88 -12.56
C PRO A 150 -8.37 -6.32 -11.23
N ASP A 151 -8.48 -5.00 -11.08
CA ASP A 151 -8.32 -4.29 -9.79
C ASP A 151 -7.02 -4.57 -9.02
N GLY A 152 -5.89 -4.67 -9.72
CA GLY A 152 -4.61 -4.91 -9.07
C GLY A 152 -4.42 -6.34 -8.52
N GLY A 153 -5.30 -7.28 -8.86
CA GLY A 153 -5.27 -8.64 -8.30
C GLY A 153 -5.85 -8.74 -6.90
N LEU A 154 -6.58 -7.71 -6.45
CA LEU A 154 -7.18 -7.66 -5.12
C LEU A 154 -8.36 -8.64 -5.03
N THR A 155 -8.32 -9.50 -4.02
CA THR A 155 -9.35 -10.52 -3.75
C THR A 155 -9.75 -10.52 -2.28
N GLY A 156 -10.91 -11.08 -1.95
CA GLY A 156 -11.37 -11.23 -0.55
C GLY A 156 -12.78 -10.71 -0.31
N PRO A 157 -13.29 -10.81 0.92
CA PRO A 157 -14.67 -10.43 1.26
C PRO A 157 -14.87 -8.90 1.43
N GLY A 158 -13.81 -8.10 1.32
CA GLY A 158 -13.89 -6.64 1.32
C GLY A 158 -14.39 -6.05 0.00
N THR A 159 -14.55 -4.74 -0.03
CA THR A 159 -14.85 -3.99 -1.25
C THR A 159 -13.60 -3.33 -1.80
N VAL A 160 -13.53 -3.23 -3.12
CA VAL A 160 -12.48 -2.53 -3.86
C VAL A 160 -13.16 -1.46 -4.71
N THR A 161 -12.69 -0.22 -4.61
CA THR A 161 -13.16 0.91 -5.40
C THR A 161 -12.00 1.47 -6.21
N ASP A 162 -12.13 1.47 -7.53
CA ASP A 162 -11.20 2.13 -8.44
C ASP A 162 -11.33 3.66 -8.33
N LEU A 163 -10.37 4.28 -7.65
CA LEU A 163 -10.32 5.73 -7.45
C LEU A 163 -9.84 6.46 -8.71
N CYS A 164 -9.10 5.78 -9.60
CA CYS A 164 -8.79 6.34 -10.91
C CYS A 164 -10.09 6.55 -11.69
N ARG A 165 -10.96 5.54 -11.77
CA ARG A 165 -12.25 5.70 -12.46
C ARG A 165 -13.12 6.79 -11.83
N LEU A 166 -13.10 6.94 -10.51
CA LEU A 166 -13.86 7.99 -9.80
C LEU A 166 -13.34 9.41 -10.11
N LEU A 167 -12.02 9.56 -10.25
CA LEU A 167 -11.34 10.85 -10.40
C LEU A 167 -10.95 11.18 -11.86
N ALA A 168 -11.28 10.29 -12.81
CA ALA A 168 -11.08 10.52 -14.23
C ALA A 168 -11.76 11.84 -14.65
N PRO A 169 -11.19 12.60 -15.61
CA PRO A 169 -11.79 13.84 -16.14
C PRO A 169 -13.27 13.68 -16.50
#